data_AF-A0A7G8UG86-F1
#
_entry.id   AF-A0A7G8UG86-F1
#
_cell.length_a   1.000
_cell.length_b   1.000
_cell.length_c   1.000
_cell.angle_alpha   90.00
_cell.angle_beta   90.00
_cell.angle_gamma   90.00
#
_symmetry.space_group_name_H-M   'P 1'
#
loop_
_entity.id
_entity.type
_entity.pdbx_description
1 polymer ?
#
loop_
_entity_poly.entity_id
_entity_poly.type
_entity_poly.pdbx_seq_one_letter_code
_entity_poly.pdbx_strand_id
1 'polypeptide(L)'
;MSNKMCKGESVVFVGQTPQKLRHGNVVRCLSVSTGQGSDHPKDVTYMEQEDFVINYEAGTIARTENSSIPDWRGHVVYGKESFDHRDYADCSNRKFTVYVDYEYIEEAEEAQADCADAAGEQLRRVRTKIAAGEGIRYVVFGDSISAGGDASRDEYAFYQLFAGELRKRFEGMELEVVNRAIGGETSVDGLKRFEDDVIALRPDIVSIGYGMNDQCTMSEQIRNGVPPGEFERNIRQMVTRIQEATGADIILVTPCESNPLWKHSSGDLAIYADILKRIGKECNVAVADVHRLWNEELRAGKTHESLLLNNINHPNDYGHRIYYEAFVPLIPAVPSNSR
;
A
#
# COMPACT_ATOMS: atom_id res chain seq x y z
N MET A 1 12.80 -22.16 -12.57
CA MET A 1 13.22 -20.80 -12.92
C MET A 1 12.33 -20.30 -14.05
N SER A 2 11.54 -19.27 -13.80
CA SER A 2 10.72 -18.60 -14.82
C SER A 2 11.11 -17.14 -14.86
N ASN A 3 11.20 -16.56 -16.06
CA ASN A 3 11.35 -15.12 -16.19
C ASN A 3 10.09 -14.44 -15.66
N LYS A 4 10.29 -13.54 -14.70
CA LYS A 4 9.27 -12.67 -14.14
C LYS A 4 9.62 -11.23 -14.46
N MET A 5 8.64 -10.35 -14.31
CA MET A 5 8.79 -8.93 -14.57
C MET A 5 8.34 -8.16 -13.33
N CYS A 6 9.22 -7.29 -12.83
CA CYS A 6 8.86 -6.27 -11.85
C CYS A 6 8.59 -4.96 -12.62
N LYS A 7 7.45 -4.32 -12.33
CA LYS A 7 7.06 -3.06 -12.95
C LYS A 7 6.89 -1.96 -11.92
N GLY A 8 7.48 -0.81 -12.18
CA GLY A 8 7.29 0.38 -11.37
C GLY A 8 7.84 0.22 -9.98
N GLU A 9 9.00 -0.40 -9.83
CA GLU A 9 9.66 -0.47 -8.53
C GLU A 9 10.32 0.87 -8.23
N SER A 10 9.97 1.49 -7.11
CA SER A 10 10.47 2.81 -6.78
C SER A 10 11.85 2.77 -6.13
N VAL A 11 12.66 3.78 -6.46
CA VAL A 11 14.01 3.99 -5.94
C VAL A 11 14.25 5.48 -5.72
N VAL A 12 15.00 5.81 -4.68
CA VAL A 12 15.56 7.13 -4.40
C VAL A 12 17.06 6.97 -4.20
N PHE A 13 17.88 7.80 -4.83
CA PHE A 13 19.33 7.64 -4.80
C PHE A 13 20.02 8.64 -3.87
N VAL A 14 21.00 8.15 -3.11
CA VAL A 14 21.88 8.97 -2.24
C VAL A 14 23.30 8.91 -2.79
N GLY A 15 23.74 9.97 -3.48
CA GLY A 15 25.02 9.96 -4.18
C GLY A 15 25.10 8.87 -5.23
N GLN A 16 26.18 8.10 -5.22
CA GLN A 16 26.41 6.91 -6.08
C GLN A 16 26.25 5.60 -5.29
N THR A 17 25.71 5.65 -4.07
CA THR A 17 25.50 4.46 -3.26
C THR A 17 24.48 3.54 -3.94
N PRO A 18 24.84 2.27 -4.22
CA PRO A 18 23.90 1.33 -4.83
C PRO A 18 22.65 1.12 -3.96
N GLN A 19 21.49 1.22 -4.59
CA GLN A 19 20.19 0.93 -4.01
C GLN A 19 19.78 -0.50 -4.35
N LYS A 20 19.05 -1.15 -3.45
CA LYS A 20 18.55 -2.52 -3.66
C LYS A 20 17.29 -2.49 -4.53
N LEU A 21 17.30 -3.33 -5.56
CA LEU A 21 16.09 -3.78 -6.22
C LEU A 21 15.49 -4.92 -5.40
N ARG A 22 14.17 -5.12 -5.48
CA ARG A 22 13.45 -6.14 -4.71
C ARG A 22 13.96 -7.54 -5.04
N HIS A 23 14.29 -7.76 -6.31
CA HIS A 23 14.76 -9.04 -6.81
C HIS A 23 16.19 -8.95 -7.35
N GLY A 24 17.02 -9.90 -6.95
CA GLY A 24 18.30 -10.20 -7.60
C GLY A 24 18.12 -10.91 -8.93
N ASN A 25 19.21 -11.40 -9.52
CA ASN A 25 19.18 -12.16 -10.79
C ASN A 25 18.39 -11.44 -11.88
N VAL A 26 18.62 -10.13 -12.02
CA VAL A 26 18.02 -9.30 -13.05
C VAL A 26 18.55 -9.79 -14.40
N VAL A 27 17.63 -10.07 -15.33
CA VAL A 27 17.94 -10.51 -16.70
C VAL A 27 18.21 -9.30 -17.59
N ARG A 28 17.36 -8.27 -17.48
CA ARG A 28 17.49 -7.02 -18.22
C ARG A 28 16.71 -5.90 -17.54
N CYS A 29 17.24 -4.69 -17.63
CA CYS A 29 16.49 -3.48 -17.35
C CYS A 29 15.62 -3.13 -18.55
N LEU A 30 14.37 -2.77 -18.32
CA LEU A 30 13.43 -2.34 -19.35
C LEU A 30 13.33 -0.82 -19.38
N SER A 31 13.25 -0.17 -18.22
CA SER A 31 13.18 1.29 -18.11
C SER A 31 13.60 1.77 -16.72
N VAL A 32 14.12 2.99 -16.66
CA VAL A 32 14.23 3.80 -15.44
C VAL A 32 13.66 5.17 -15.75
N SER A 33 12.60 5.58 -15.07
CA SER A 33 11.91 6.84 -15.42
C SER A 33 11.20 7.50 -14.23
N THR A 34 10.75 8.74 -14.40
CA THR A 34 10.02 9.48 -13.34
C THR A 34 8.54 9.11 -13.21
N GLY A 35 7.97 8.36 -14.16
CA GLY A 35 6.58 7.94 -14.16
C GLY A 35 6.45 6.42 -14.26
N GLN A 36 5.57 5.81 -13.47
CA GLN A 36 5.37 4.36 -13.52
C GLN A 36 4.65 3.95 -14.82
N GLY A 37 5.41 3.43 -15.79
CA GLY A 37 4.85 2.85 -17.02
C GLY A 37 4.02 3.83 -17.86
N SER A 38 4.28 5.13 -17.74
CA SER A 38 3.57 6.20 -18.43
C SER A 38 4.40 6.75 -19.59
N ASP A 39 3.74 6.94 -20.74
CA ASP A 39 4.29 7.70 -21.86
C ASP A 39 3.97 9.20 -21.72
N HIS A 40 3.82 9.70 -20.48
CA HIS A 40 3.39 11.08 -20.30
C HIS A 40 4.52 12.02 -20.78
N PRO A 41 4.24 13.08 -21.56
CA PRO A 41 5.29 13.91 -22.19
C PRO A 41 6.27 14.61 -21.23
N LYS A 42 5.98 14.61 -19.94
CA LYS A 42 6.82 15.20 -18.89
C LYS A 42 7.69 14.17 -18.18
N ASP A 43 7.49 12.88 -18.44
CA ASP A 43 8.30 11.85 -17.84
C ASP A 43 9.68 11.83 -18.47
N VAL A 44 10.69 11.74 -17.61
CA VAL A 44 12.08 11.63 -18.02
C VAL A 44 12.46 10.17 -17.94
N THR A 45 12.97 9.62 -19.04
CA THR A 45 13.61 8.30 -19.08
C THR A 45 15.12 8.49 -18.99
N TYR A 46 15.74 7.71 -18.13
CA TYR A 46 17.18 7.73 -17.89
C TYR A 46 17.86 6.60 -18.65
N MET A 47 19.14 6.77 -19.00
CA MET A 47 19.89 5.80 -19.79
C MET A 47 20.91 5.04 -18.94
N GLU A 48 20.97 3.73 -19.11
CA GLU A 48 21.99 2.90 -18.46
C GLU A 48 23.39 3.29 -18.99
N GLN A 49 24.41 3.21 -18.13
CA GLN A 49 25.80 3.66 -18.33
C GLN A 49 25.99 5.19 -18.42
N GLU A 50 24.94 5.97 -18.71
CA GLU A 50 24.99 7.43 -18.66
C GLU A 50 24.48 7.97 -17.33
N ASP A 51 23.27 7.57 -16.91
CA ASP A 51 22.61 8.04 -15.69
C ASP A 51 22.69 7.05 -14.54
N PHE A 52 22.64 5.76 -14.82
CA PHE A 52 22.69 4.71 -13.81
C PHE A 52 23.43 3.48 -14.30
N VAL A 53 23.85 2.62 -13.38
CA VAL A 53 24.42 1.30 -13.65
C VAL A 53 23.69 0.27 -12.80
N ILE A 54 23.48 -0.93 -13.36
CA ILE A 54 22.87 -2.06 -12.65
C ILE A 54 23.91 -3.16 -12.44
N ASN A 55 24.00 -3.67 -11.22
CA ASN A 55 24.58 -4.97 -10.97
C ASN A 55 23.47 -6.03 -11.09
N TYR A 56 23.44 -6.69 -12.25
CA TYR A 56 22.38 -7.61 -12.63
C TYR A 56 22.27 -8.82 -11.71
N GLU A 57 23.39 -9.40 -11.30
CA GLU A 57 23.43 -10.54 -10.37
C GLU A 57 22.95 -10.11 -8.96
N ALA A 58 23.53 -9.03 -8.42
CA ALA A 58 23.25 -8.58 -7.05
C ALA A 58 21.91 -7.86 -6.88
N GLY A 59 21.21 -7.54 -7.97
CA GLY A 59 19.97 -6.77 -7.98
C GLY A 59 20.16 -5.39 -7.37
N THR A 60 21.19 -4.64 -7.78
CA THR A 60 21.39 -3.26 -7.32
C THR A 60 21.48 -2.28 -8.47
N ILE A 61 21.03 -1.06 -8.22
CA ILE A 61 21.07 0.06 -9.17
C ILE A 61 21.76 1.25 -8.50
N ALA A 62 22.65 1.94 -9.21
CA ALA A 62 23.39 3.09 -8.68
C ALA A 62 23.44 4.22 -9.71
N ARG A 63 23.50 5.48 -9.25
CA ARG A 63 23.80 6.62 -10.12
C ARG A 63 25.24 6.55 -10.62
N THR A 64 25.46 6.97 -11.86
CA THR A 64 26.79 7.31 -12.37
C THR A 64 27.28 8.63 -11.75
N GLU A 65 28.55 8.96 -11.96
CA GLU A 65 29.15 10.22 -11.47
C GLU A 65 28.48 11.47 -12.07
N ASN A 66 28.11 11.39 -13.35
CA ASN A 66 27.49 12.50 -14.11
C ASN A 66 25.97 12.34 -14.30
N SER A 67 25.34 11.51 -13.45
CA SER A 67 23.93 11.16 -13.56
C SER A 67 23.01 12.37 -13.53
N SER A 68 22.08 12.45 -14.47
CA SER A 68 21.00 13.44 -14.45
C SER A 68 19.87 13.10 -13.47
N ILE A 69 19.84 11.86 -12.94
CA ILE A 69 18.90 11.46 -11.89
C ILE A 69 19.13 12.33 -10.65
N PRO A 70 18.07 12.93 -10.06
CA PRO A 70 18.20 13.74 -8.87
C PRO A 70 18.80 12.99 -7.66
N ASP A 71 19.71 13.67 -6.96
CA ASP A 71 20.39 13.15 -5.78
C ASP A 71 19.64 13.56 -4.51
N TRP A 72 19.16 12.59 -3.73
CA TRP A 72 18.39 12.84 -2.50
C TRP A 72 19.19 13.55 -1.41
N ARG A 73 20.51 13.64 -1.53
CA ARG A 73 21.33 14.54 -0.69
C ARG A 73 20.91 16.01 -0.78
N GLY A 74 20.24 16.39 -1.87
CA GLY A 74 19.65 17.71 -2.06
C GLY A 74 18.23 17.88 -1.48
N HIS A 75 17.66 16.85 -0.85
CA HIS A 75 16.35 16.93 -0.20
C HIS A 75 16.42 17.80 1.06
N VAL A 76 15.38 18.58 1.34
CA VAL A 76 15.38 19.56 2.45
C VAL A 76 15.53 18.95 3.84
N VAL A 77 15.13 17.68 3.99
CA VAL A 77 15.30 16.91 5.23
C VAL A 77 16.47 15.93 5.21
N TYR A 78 17.34 15.96 4.19
CA TYR A 78 18.50 15.08 4.15
C TYR A 78 19.38 15.25 5.41
N GLY A 79 19.67 14.14 6.09
CA GLY A 79 20.47 14.13 7.32
C GLY A 79 19.78 14.79 8.53
N LYS A 80 18.46 15.02 8.48
CA LYS A 80 17.68 15.53 9.61
C LYS A 80 17.04 14.36 10.36
N GLU A 81 17.07 14.46 11.69
CA GLU A 81 16.33 13.57 12.59
C GLU A 81 15.16 14.35 13.21
N SER A 82 14.10 13.63 13.58
CA SER A 82 12.90 14.21 14.21
C SER A 82 12.39 15.47 13.48
N PHE A 83 12.33 15.41 12.15
CA PHE A 83 11.96 16.56 11.33
C PHE A 83 10.46 16.83 11.45
N ASP A 84 10.11 18.10 11.59
CA ASP A 84 8.73 18.56 11.53
C ASP A 84 8.42 19.02 10.11
N HIS A 85 7.58 18.28 9.42
CA HIS A 85 7.16 18.60 8.05
C HIS A 85 6.57 20.02 7.89
N ARG A 86 6.03 20.62 8.95
CA ARG A 86 5.48 21.98 8.94
C ARG A 86 6.54 23.07 8.76
N ASP A 87 7.80 22.75 9.01
CA ASP A 87 8.92 23.68 8.86
C ASP A 87 9.41 23.80 7.39
N TYR A 88 8.85 22.98 6.49
CA TYR A 88 9.27 22.91 5.09
C TYR A 88 8.08 23.21 4.17
N ALA A 89 8.32 24.00 3.12
CA ALA A 89 7.29 24.29 2.12
C ALA A 89 6.90 23.05 1.30
N ASP A 90 7.87 22.16 1.06
CA ASP A 90 7.70 20.88 0.39
C ASP A 90 8.76 19.91 0.91
N CYS A 91 8.32 18.79 1.48
CA CYS A 91 9.17 17.68 1.90
C CYS A 91 8.90 16.40 1.10
N SER A 92 8.32 16.51 -0.09
CA SER A 92 8.01 15.38 -0.94
C SER A 92 9.25 14.80 -1.63
N ASN A 93 9.28 13.46 -1.71
CA ASN A 93 10.23 12.69 -2.49
C ASN A 93 9.93 12.68 -3.99
N ARG A 94 8.82 13.27 -4.47
CA ARG A 94 8.39 13.21 -5.88
C ARG A 94 9.46 13.60 -6.89
N LYS A 95 10.29 14.61 -6.58
CA LYS A 95 11.41 15.02 -7.43
C LYS A 95 12.53 13.97 -7.51
N PHE A 96 12.67 13.14 -6.49
CA PHE A 96 13.79 12.20 -6.31
C PHE A 96 13.40 10.74 -6.58
N THR A 97 12.11 10.43 -6.59
CA THR A 97 11.60 9.09 -6.88
C THR A 97 11.72 8.80 -8.38
N VAL A 98 12.34 7.67 -8.71
CA VAL A 98 12.26 7.07 -10.03
C VAL A 98 11.70 5.66 -9.92
N TYR A 99 11.16 5.16 -11.03
CA TYR A 99 10.56 3.86 -11.16
C TYR A 99 11.38 3.01 -12.12
N VAL A 100 11.63 1.76 -11.72
CA VAL A 100 12.43 0.80 -12.48
C VAL A 100 11.52 -0.34 -12.94
N ASP A 101 11.52 -0.60 -14.24
CA ASP A 101 10.95 -1.80 -14.83
C ASP A 101 12.09 -2.75 -15.21
N TYR A 102 11.99 -4.01 -14.82
CA TYR A 102 13.03 -5.00 -15.11
C TYR A 102 12.49 -6.43 -15.12
N GLU A 103 13.20 -7.31 -15.84
CA GLU A 103 12.96 -8.75 -15.80
C GLU A 103 13.96 -9.43 -14.87
N TYR A 104 13.52 -10.44 -14.14
CA TYR A 104 14.36 -11.19 -13.21
C TYR A 104 14.04 -12.68 -13.25
N ILE A 105 14.98 -13.50 -12.80
CA ILE A 105 14.78 -14.92 -12.59
C ILE A 105 14.31 -15.15 -11.16
N GLU A 106 13.08 -15.63 -11.03
CA GLU A 106 12.60 -16.14 -9.74
C GLU A 106 13.24 -17.51 -9.49
N GLU A 107 14.13 -17.55 -8.50
CA GLU A 107 14.59 -18.80 -7.92
C GLU A 107 13.42 -19.43 -7.14
N ALA A 108 13.32 -20.76 -7.19
CA ALA A 108 12.28 -21.44 -6.45
C ALA A 108 12.58 -21.34 -4.96
N GLU A 109 12.00 -20.36 -4.26
CA GLU A 109 11.95 -20.41 -2.81
C GLU A 109 11.06 -21.60 -2.39
N GLU A 110 11.52 -22.37 -1.40
CA GLU A 110 10.65 -23.24 -0.62
C GLU A 110 9.55 -22.34 -0.06
N ALA A 111 8.33 -22.51 -0.57
CA ALA A 111 7.19 -21.71 -0.16
C ALA A 111 7.10 -21.71 1.37
N GLN A 112 7.48 -20.60 1.99
CA GLN A 112 7.24 -20.41 3.41
C GLN A 112 5.75 -20.10 3.53
N ALA A 113 5.00 -21.19 3.62
CA ALA A 113 3.58 -21.21 3.86
C ALA A 113 3.32 -20.65 5.26
N ASP A 114 3.18 -19.33 5.36
CA ASP A 114 2.66 -18.70 6.57
C ASP A 114 1.90 -17.41 6.20
N CYS A 115 0.81 -17.58 5.46
CA CYS A 115 -0.37 -16.70 5.45
C CYS A 115 -1.57 -17.37 4.74
N ALA A 116 -1.62 -18.71 4.75
CA ALA A 116 -2.74 -19.47 4.20
C ALA A 116 -3.80 -19.77 5.27
N ASP A 117 -4.07 -18.84 6.18
CA ASP A 117 -5.29 -18.92 6.98
C ASP A 117 -6.42 -18.28 6.16
N ALA A 118 -7.27 -19.14 5.57
CA ALA A 118 -8.58 -18.82 4.96
C ALA A 118 -8.60 -18.02 3.65
N ALA A 119 -7.63 -18.20 2.74
CA ALA A 119 -7.67 -17.63 1.38
C ALA A 119 -9.02 -17.90 0.68
N GLY A 120 -9.77 -16.83 0.38
CA GLY A 120 -11.04 -16.88 -0.35
C GLY A 120 -12.28 -17.37 0.43
N GLU A 121 -12.15 -17.72 1.71
CA GLU A 121 -13.29 -18.14 2.55
C GLU A 121 -14.02 -16.98 3.21
N GLN A 122 -13.40 -15.80 3.30
CA GLN A 122 -13.94 -14.65 4.03
C GLN A 122 -14.73 -13.69 3.14
N LEU A 123 -14.48 -13.67 1.82
CA LEU A 123 -15.27 -12.89 0.85
C LEU A 123 -16.47 -13.70 0.30
N ARG A 124 -17.28 -14.25 1.21
CA ARG A 124 -18.37 -15.19 0.86
C ARG A 124 -19.49 -14.48 0.11
N ARG A 125 -19.86 -13.27 0.54
CA ARG A 125 -20.93 -12.51 -0.10
C ARG A 125 -20.56 -12.16 -1.53
N VAL A 126 -19.34 -11.68 -1.76
CA VAL A 126 -18.80 -11.40 -3.09
C VAL A 126 -18.90 -12.62 -3.98
N ARG A 127 -18.44 -13.77 -3.50
CA ARG A 127 -18.52 -15.04 -4.25
C ARG A 127 -19.95 -15.40 -4.61
N THR A 128 -20.90 -15.27 -3.67
CA THR A 128 -22.32 -15.56 -3.92
C THR A 128 -22.92 -14.60 -4.96
N LYS A 129 -22.63 -13.29 -4.87
CA LYS A 129 -23.17 -12.31 -5.82
C LYS A 129 -22.59 -12.49 -7.23
N ILE A 130 -21.28 -12.78 -7.33
CA ILE A 130 -20.65 -13.14 -8.61
C ILE A 130 -21.35 -14.35 -9.23
N ALA A 131 -21.59 -15.42 -8.46
CA ALA A 131 -22.26 -16.62 -8.96
C ALA A 131 -23.71 -16.36 -9.39
N ALA A 132 -24.38 -15.38 -8.78
CA ALA A 132 -25.74 -14.95 -9.13
C ALA A 132 -25.79 -13.92 -10.28
N GLY A 133 -24.63 -13.43 -10.75
CA GLY A 133 -24.57 -12.34 -11.73
C GLY A 133 -25.08 -11.00 -11.20
N GLU A 134 -25.03 -10.80 -9.88
CA GLU A 134 -25.45 -9.56 -9.23
C GLU A 134 -24.29 -8.56 -9.14
N GLY A 135 -24.61 -7.26 -9.24
CA GLY A 135 -23.64 -6.20 -9.06
C GLY A 135 -23.11 -6.09 -7.63
N ILE A 136 -21.86 -5.65 -7.50
CA ILE A 136 -21.16 -5.49 -6.22
C ILE A 136 -20.94 -4.01 -5.94
N ARG A 137 -21.26 -3.59 -4.72
CA ARG A 137 -20.84 -2.29 -4.18
C ARG A 137 -19.67 -2.45 -3.22
N TYR A 138 -18.53 -1.89 -3.57
CA TYR A 138 -17.34 -1.83 -2.73
C TYR A 138 -17.19 -0.43 -2.12
N VAL A 139 -17.26 -0.34 -0.79
CA VAL A 139 -17.01 0.90 -0.05
C VAL A 139 -15.58 0.91 0.51
N VAL A 140 -14.83 1.97 0.20
CA VAL A 140 -13.51 2.23 0.76
C VAL A 140 -13.68 3.21 1.92
N PHE A 141 -13.26 2.84 3.12
CA PHE A 141 -13.42 3.65 4.33
C PHE A 141 -12.09 3.72 5.10
N GLY A 142 -11.65 4.92 5.46
CA GLY A 142 -10.33 5.07 6.07
C GLY A 142 -9.77 6.49 5.99
N ASP A 143 -8.46 6.56 6.17
CA ASP A 143 -7.67 7.79 6.16
C ASP A 143 -7.22 8.24 4.76
N SER A 144 -6.20 9.11 4.70
CA SER A 144 -5.66 9.64 3.44
C SER A 144 -5.08 8.57 2.52
N ILE A 145 -4.53 7.49 3.06
CA ILE A 145 -3.96 6.41 2.24
C ILE A 145 -5.11 5.65 1.58
N SER A 146 -6.18 5.39 2.32
CA SER A 146 -7.43 4.81 1.79
C SER A 146 -8.10 5.70 0.75
N ALA A 147 -7.93 7.02 0.87
CA ALA A 147 -8.41 7.98 -0.13
C ALA A 147 -7.58 7.98 -1.44
N GLY A 148 -6.47 7.24 -1.51
CA GLY A 148 -5.55 7.22 -2.65
C GLY A 148 -4.47 8.31 -2.57
N GLY A 149 -4.16 8.80 -1.38
CA GLY A 149 -3.18 9.85 -1.16
C GLY A 149 -1.82 9.55 -1.79
N ASP A 150 -1.34 10.48 -2.61
CA ASP A 150 -0.07 10.43 -3.35
C ASP A 150 0.08 9.35 -4.44
N ALA A 151 -0.93 8.52 -4.70
CA ALA A 151 -1.03 7.85 -5.98
C ALA A 151 -0.97 8.89 -7.12
N SER A 152 -0.11 8.69 -8.10
CA SER A 152 0.06 9.64 -9.22
C SER A 152 -1.18 9.72 -10.10
N ARG A 153 -1.97 8.64 -10.13
CA ARG A 153 -3.25 8.50 -10.82
C ARG A 153 -4.18 7.65 -9.95
N ASP A 154 -5.49 7.93 -10.03
CA ASP A 154 -6.49 7.16 -9.25
C ASP A 154 -6.40 5.65 -9.53
N GLU A 155 -6.11 5.24 -10.78
CA GLU A 155 -5.94 3.83 -11.16
C GLU A 155 -4.78 3.11 -10.46
N TYR A 156 -3.82 3.84 -9.90
CA TYR A 156 -2.72 3.28 -9.10
C TYR A 156 -3.02 3.25 -7.60
N ALA A 157 -4.10 3.88 -7.14
CA ALA A 157 -4.55 3.71 -5.77
C ALA A 157 -4.93 2.23 -5.54
N PHE A 158 -4.52 1.68 -4.39
CA PHE A 158 -4.63 0.24 -4.13
C PHE A 158 -6.06 -0.30 -4.27
N TYR A 159 -7.07 0.51 -3.92
CA TYR A 159 -8.47 0.11 -4.00
C TYR A 159 -8.96 0.03 -5.46
N GLN A 160 -8.41 0.84 -6.36
CA GLN A 160 -8.69 0.74 -7.79
C GLN A 160 -7.94 -0.43 -8.42
N LEU A 161 -6.69 -0.70 -8.01
CA LEU A 161 -5.96 -1.89 -8.44
C LEU A 161 -6.73 -3.17 -8.05
N PHE A 162 -7.23 -3.22 -6.82
CA PHE A 162 -8.08 -4.33 -6.34
C PHE A 162 -9.38 -4.44 -7.14
N ALA A 163 -10.10 -3.33 -7.36
CA ALA A 163 -11.30 -3.32 -8.18
C ALA A 163 -11.05 -3.74 -9.63
N GLY A 164 -9.92 -3.32 -10.21
CA GLY A 164 -9.47 -3.72 -11.55
C GLY A 164 -9.20 -5.22 -11.64
N GLU A 165 -8.54 -5.80 -10.65
CA GLU A 165 -8.29 -7.24 -10.59
C GLU A 165 -9.59 -8.04 -10.43
N LEU A 166 -10.56 -7.56 -9.64
CA LEU A 166 -11.89 -8.17 -9.57
C LEU A 166 -12.60 -8.16 -10.92
N ARG A 167 -12.64 -7.02 -11.62
CA ARG A 167 -13.24 -6.92 -12.96
C ARG A 167 -12.56 -7.84 -13.97
N LYS A 168 -11.24 -7.98 -13.88
CA LYS A 168 -10.45 -8.86 -14.76
C LYS A 168 -10.71 -10.34 -14.49
N ARG A 169 -10.80 -10.77 -13.23
CA ARG A 169 -11.06 -12.18 -12.89
C ARG A 169 -12.50 -12.60 -13.13
N PHE A 170 -13.44 -11.67 -13.00
CA PHE A 170 -14.87 -11.92 -13.11
C PHE A 170 -15.46 -11.06 -14.23
N GLU A 171 -15.15 -11.45 -15.47
CA GLU A 171 -15.62 -10.75 -16.67
C GLU A 171 -17.16 -10.61 -16.67
N GLY A 172 -17.65 -9.40 -16.95
CA GLY A 172 -19.08 -9.09 -16.96
C GLY A 172 -19.69 -8.77 -15.59
N MET A 173 -18.91 -8.79 -14.51
CA MET A 173 -19.36 -8.34 -13.19
C MET A 173 -19.52 -6.81 -13.15
N GLU A 174 -20.70 -6.35 -12.74
CA GLU A 174 -20.93 -4.95 -12.39
C GLU A 174 -20.28 -4.64 -11.03
N LEU A 175 -19.34 -3.70 -10.99
CA LEU A 175 -18.64 -3.29 -9.76
C LEU A 175 -18.64 -1.76 -9.62
N GLU A 176 -19.38 -1.29 -8.62
CA GLU A 176 -19.38 0.10 -8.17
C GLU A 176 -18.39 0.25 -7.01
N VAL A 177 -17.45 1.18 -7.15
CA VAL A 177 -16.52 1.57 -6.08
C VAL A 177 -16.95 2.91 -5.54
N VAL A 178 -17.22 2.99 -4.24
CA VAL A 178 -17.59 4.22 -3.54
C VAL A 178 -16.52 4.54 -2.51
N ASN A 179 -15.67 5.53 -2.82
CA ASN A 179 -14.65 5.98 -1.88
C ASN A 179 -15.26 6.96 -0.86
N ARG A 180 -15.19 6.57 0.41
CA ARG A 180 -15.61 7.34 1.60
C ARG A 180 -14.47 7.50 2.59
N ALA A 181 -13.22 7.36 2.14
CA ALA A 181 -12.06 7.70 2.96
C ALA A 181 -11.84 9.22 2.99
N ILE A 182 -11.33 9.74 4.11
CA ILE A 182 -11.08 11.16 4.30
C ILE A 182 -9.67 11.36 4.87
N GLY A 183 -8.90 12.23 4.23
CA GLY A 183 -7.54 12.52 4.64
C GLY A 183 -7.44 13.17 6.01
N GLY A 184 -6.47 12.71 6.80
CA GLY A 184 -6.21 13.21 8.16
C GLY A 184 -7.13 12.66 9.25
N GLU A 185 -8.13 11.84 8.92
CA GLU A 185 -9.02 11.26 9.92
C GLU A 185 -8.36 10.13 10.72
N THR A 186 -8.78 10.04 11.98
CA THR A 186 -8.52 8.90 12.87
C THR A 186 -9.72 7.96 12.91
N SER A 187 -9.57 6.79 13.54
CA SER A 187 -10.71 5.87 13.77
C SER A 187 -11.86 6.50 14.56
N VAL A 188 -11.58 7.48 15.42
CA VAL A 188 -12.59 8.24 16.18
C VAL A 188 -13.45 9.09 15.25
N ASP A 189 -12.83 9.72 14.25
CA ASP A 189 -13.54 10.56 13.28
C ASP A 189 -14.39 9.71 12.33
N GLY A 190 -13.84 8.61 11.83
CA GLY A 190 -14.57 7.65 11.01
C GLY A 190 -15.85 7.16 11.70
N LEU A 191 -15.81 6.84 13.00
CA LEU A 191 -17.01 6.39 13.72
C LEU A 191 -18.17 7.38 13.69
N LYS A 192 -17.89 8.70 13.69
CA LYS A 192 -18.93 9.75 13.73
C LYS A 192 -19.81 9.73 12.48
N ARG A 193 -19.25 9.35 11.33
CA ARG A 193 -19.92 9.35 10.02
C ARG A 193 -20.25 7.94 9.50
N PHE A 194 -19.94 6.91 10.27
CA PHE A 194 -20.01 5.52 9.83
C PHE A 194 -21.41 5.06 9.39
N GLU A 195 -22.48 5.60 9.98
CA GLU A 195 -23.85 5.25 9.57
C GLU A 195 -24.12 5.69 8.13
N ASP A 196 -23.89 6.96 7.83
CA ASP A 196 -24.20 7.55 6.53
C ASP A 196 -23.22 7.12 5.44
N ASP A 197 -21.95 6.99 5.79
CA ASP A 197 -20.88 6.74 4.82
C ASP A 197 -20.60 5.26 4.58
N VAL A 198 -21.13 4.35 5.40
CA VAL A 198 -20.95 2.90 5.21
C VAL A 198 -22.28 2.17 5.24
N ILE A 199 -23.02 2.23 6.35
CA ILE A 199 -24.22 1.40 6.55
C ILE A 199 -25.32 1.76 5.56
N ALA A 200 -25.63 3.06 5.40
CA ALA A 200 -26.67 3.55 4.51
C ALA A 200 -26.41 3.21 3.03
N LEU A 201 -25.14 2.98 2.66
CA LEU A 201 -24.76 2.59 1.31
C LEU A 201 -25.08 1.11 1.00
N ARG A 202 -25.42 0.28 2.00
CA ARG A 202 -25.68 -1.17 1.85
C ARG A 202 -24.58 -1.86 1.01
N PRO A 203 -23.31 -1.80 1.46
CA PRO A 203 -22.18 -2.37 0.73
C PRO A 203 -22.26 -3.88 0.65
N ASP A 204 -21.54 -4.45 -0.32
CA ASP A 204 -21.23 -5.87 -0.39
C ASP A 204 -19.80 -6.15 0.07
N ILE A 205 -18.90 -5.18 -0.09
CA ILE A 205 -17.53 -5.20 0.43
C ILE A 205 -17.27 -3.87 1.14
N VAL A 206 -16.62 -3.92 2.30
CA VAL A 206 -16.06 -2.73 2.97
C VAL A 206 -14.59 -2.97 3.29
N SER A 207 -13.70 -2.08 2.83
CA SER A 207 -12.32 -2.03 3.34
C SER A 207 -12.19 -0.92 4.37
N ILE A 208 -11.61 -1.22 5.53
CA ILE A 208 -11.40 -0.28 6.63
C ILE A 208 -9.89 -0.10 6.86
N GLY A 209 -9.37 1.09 6.55
CA GLY A 209 -7.95 1.46 6.73
C GLY A 209 -7.77 2.66 7.65
N TYR A 210 -7.56 2.38 8.95
CA TYR A 210 -7.16 3.36 9.97
C TYR A 210 -5.97 2.81 10.75
N GLY A 211 -5.25 3.68 11.47
CA GLY A 211 -4.04 3.33 12.22
C GLY A 211 -2.89 4.31 11.98
N MET A 212 -2.75 4.85 10.77
CA MET A 212 -1.65 5.76 10.43
C MET A 212 -1.76 7.12 11.15
N ASN A 213 -2.96 7.69 11.20
CA ASN A 213 -3.20 8.93 11.95
C ASN A 213 -3.40 8.64 13.45
N ASP A 214 -4.00 7.50 13.78
CA ASP A 214 -4.22 7.07 15.17
C ASP A 214 -2.91 6.95 15.96
N GLN A 215 -1.85 6.42 15.34
CA GLN A 215 -0.54 6.31 16.00
C GLN A 215 0.17 7.66 16.19
N CYS A 216 -0.19 8.70 15.43
CA CYS A 216 0.62 9.93 15.36
C CYS A 216 0.84 10.56 16.74
N THR A 217 2.08 10.94 17.03
CA THR A 217 2.44 11.67 18.25
C THR A 217 1.96 13.11 18.17
N MET A 218 1.12 13.52 19.13
CA MET A 218 0.53 14.86 19.19
C MET A 218 1.32 15.80 20.10
N SER A 219 1.94 15.27 21.15
CA SER A 219 2.87 15.99 22.04
C SER A 219 3.77 14.99 22.78
N GLU A 220 4.75 15.49 23.54
CA GLU A 220 5.59 14.62 24.40
C GLU A 220 4.77 13.80 25.41
N GLN A 221 3.59 14.29 25.81
CA GLN A 221 2.69 13.61 26.74
C GLN A 221 1.64 12.74 26.03
N ILE A 222 1.34 13.01 24.76
CA ILE A 222 0.34 12.31 23.96
C ILE A 222 1.05 11.59 22.82
N ARG A 223 1.49 10.37 23.12
CA ARG A 223 2.28 9.54 22.20
C ARG A 223 1.49 9.09 20.96
N ASN A 224 0.18 8.87 21.10
CA ASN A 224 -0.69 8.49 19.99
C ASN A 224 -1.96 9.35 20.00
N GLY A 225 -2.38 9.84 18.84
CA GLY A 225 -3.61 10.61 18.66
C GLY A 225 -4.86 9.84 19.08
N VAL A 226 -4.88 8.52 18.84
CA VAL A 226 -5.87 7.60 19.38
C VAL A 226 -5.14 6.43 20.05
N PRO A 227 -5.22 6.27 21.38
CA PRO A 227 -4.56 5.19 22.09
C PRO A 227 -4.97 3.80 21.56
N PRO A 228 -4.09 2.78 21.57
CA PRO A 228 -4.37 1.47 20.99
C PRO A 228 -5.67 0.80 21.49
N GLY A 229 -5.99 0.93 22.78
CA GLY A 229 -7.22 0.37 23.35
C GLY A 229 -8.51 1.07 22.88
N GLU A 230 -8.44 2.37 22.57
CA GLU A 230 -9.55 3.10 21.97
C GLU A 230 -9.69 2.76 20.48
N PHE A 231 -8.58 2.70 19.75
CA PHE A 231 -8.54 2.23 18.37
C PHE A 231 -9.17 0.85 18.22
N GLU A 232 -8.79 -0.12 19.07
CA GLU A 232 -9.39 -1.45 19.07
C GLU A 232 -10.91 -1.40 19.24
N ARG A 233 -11.39 -0.64 20.22
CA ARG A 233 -12.82 -0.45 20.46
C ARG A 233 -13.52 0.11 19.23
N ASN A 234 -12.91 1.10 18.58
CA ASN A 234 -13.49 1.76 17.42
C ASN A 234 -13.62 0.80 16.24
N ILE A 235 -12.56 0.06 15.92
CA ILE A 235 -12.58 -0.91 14.82
C ILE A 235 -13.58 -2.03 15.10
N ARG A 236 -13.63 -2.57 16.32
CA ARG A 236 -14.63 -3.59 16.69
C ARG A 236 -16.06 -3.08 16.50
N GLN A 237 -16.34 -1.84 16.92
CA GLN A 237 -17.65 -1.24 16.73
C GLN A 237 -18.02 -1.13 15.25
N MET A 238 -17.08 -0.73 14.38
CA MET A 238 -17.31 -0.69 12.94
C MET A 238 -17.60 -2.09 12.37
N VAL A 239 -16.79 -3.09 12.74
CA VAL A 239 -16.96 -4.48 12.30
C VAL A 239 -18.32 -5.04 12.70
N THR A 240 -18.68 -4.94 13.99
CA THR A 240 -19.95 -5.43 14.52
C THR A 240 -21.14 -4.78 13.81
N ARG A 241 -21.12 -3.45 13.63
CA ARG A 241 -22.22 -2.73 12.96
C ARG A 241 -22.40 -3.15 11.50
N ILE A 242 -21.33 -3.40 10.75
CA ILE A 242 -21.44 -3.90 9.37
C ILE A 242 -22.04 -5.31 9.35
N GLN A 243 -21.55 -6.20 10.22
CA GLN A 243 -22.03 -7.59 10.30
C GLN A 243 -23.52 -7.64 10.67
N GLU A 244 -23.96 -6.82 11.62
CA GLU A 244 -25.36 -6.78 12.06
C GLU A 244 -26.31 -6.15 11.02
N ALA A 245 -25.87 -5.09 10.32
CA ALA A 245 -26.76 -4.30 9.47
C ALA A 245 -26.78 -4.71 7.99
N THR A 246 -25.68 -5.27 7.45
CA THR A 246 -25.49 -5.41 5.99
C THR A 246 -25.11 -6.82 5.56
N GLY A 247 -24.38 -7.56 6.42
CA GLY A 247 -23.73 -8.81 6.04
C GLY A 247 -22.67 -8.66 4.95
N ALA A 248 -22.13 -7.45 4.74
CA ALA A 248 -21.04 -7.20 3.79
C ALA A 248 -19.77 -7.96 4.20
N ASP A 249 -18.97 -8.34 3.21
CA ASP A 249 -17.64 -8.86 3.49
C ASP A 249 -16.73 -7.69 3.94
N ILE A 250 -15.93 -7.91 4.98
CA ILE A 250 -15.09 -6.88 5.59
C ILE A 250 -13.62 -7.22 5.37
N ILE A 251 -12.84 -6.23 4.95
CA ILE A 251 -11.38 -6.29 4.83
C ILE A 251 -10.79 -5.22 5.75
N LEU A 252 -10.16 -5.62 6.84
CA LEU A 252 -9.34 -4.73 7.65
C LEU A 252 -7.98 -4.55 6.96
N VAL A 253 -7.52 -3.30 6.83
CA VAL A 253 -6.27 -2.98 6.13
C VAL A 253 -5.25 -2.51 7.16
N THR A 254 -4.17 -3.27 7.35
CA THR A 254 -3.11 -2.83 8.28
C THR A 254 -2.35 -1.63 7.69
N PRO A 255 -1.83 -0.70 8.52
CA PRO A 255 -1.10 0.45 8.00
C PRO A 255 0.32 0.07 7.55
N CYS A 256 0.89 0.79 6.59
CA CYS A 256 2.31 0.74 6.28
C CYS A 256 3.15 1.44 7.36
N GLU A 257 4.48 1.35 7.24
CA GLU A 257 5.38 2.16 8.09
C GLU A 257 5.38 3.62 7.67
N SER A 258 5.43 4.53 8.65
CA SER A 258 5.78 5.94 8.43
C SER A 258 7.29 6.12 8.38
N ASN A 259 7.76 7.30 7.99
CA ASN A 259 9.17 7.64 8.11
C ASN A 259 9.55 7.74 9.59
N PRO A 260 10.50 6.93 10.09
CA PRO A 260 10.87 6.92 11.51
C PRO A 260 11.56 8.21 11.96
N LEU A 261 12.08 9.02 11.02
CA LEU A 261 12.68 10.31 11.30
C LEU A 261 11.65 11.44 11.34
N TRP A 262 10.37 11.17 11.06
CA TRP A 262 9.30 12.13 11.17
C TRP A 262 8.91 12.33 12.64
N LYS A 263 8.86 13.59 13.09
CA LYS A 263 8.55 13.97 14.47
C LYS A 263 7.24 13.43 15.02
N HIS A 264 6.25 13.17 14.16
CA HIS A 264 4.94 12.66 14.58
C HIS A 264 4.78 11.15 14.42
N SER A 265 5.83 10.43 14.03
CA SER A 265 5.85 8.97 14.09
C SER A 265 6.06 8.52 15.54
N SER A 266 5.14 7.73 16.09
CA SER A 266 5.31 7.16 17.43
C SER A 266 6.13 5.87 17.44
N GLY A 267 6.33 5.28 16.25
CA GLY A 267 6.93 3.95 16.08
C GLY A 267 6.02 2.78 16.47
N ASP A 268 4.73 3.00 16.73
CA ASP A 268 3.81 1.97 17.25
C ASP A 268 2.96 1.29 16.18
N LEU A 269 3.22 1.50 14.89
CA LEU A 269 2.39 0.97 13.78
C LEU A 269 2.17 -0.54 13.85
N ALA A 270 3.17 -1.29 14.32
CA ALA A 270 3.06 -2.72 14.58
C ALA A 270 1.96 -3.07 15.60
N ILE A 271 1.76 -2.25 16.63
CA ILE A 271 0.70 -2.45 17.64
C ILE A 271 -0.68 -2.33 16.99
N TYR A 272 -0.88 -1.32 16.14
CA TYR A 272 -2.15 -1.12 15.43
C TYR A 272 -2.41 -2.25 14.43
N ALA A 273 -1.38 -2.68 13.70
CA ALA A 273 -1.46 -3.83 12.80
C ALA A 273 -1.82 -5.13 13.54
N ASP A 274 -1.22 -5.39 14.71
CA ASP A 274 -1.52 -6.57 15.53
C ASP A 274 -2.95 -6.55 16.09
N ILE A 275 -3.46 -5.38 16.46
CA ILE A 275 -4.87 -5.21 16.85
C ILE A 275 -5.80 -5.60 15.69
N LEU A 276 -5.56 -5.08 14.49
CA LEU A 276 -6.39 -5.39 13.31
C LEU A 276 -6.36 -6.88 12.97
N LYS A 277 -5.18 -7.53 13.00
CA LYS A 277 -5.04 -8.97 12.78
C LYS A 277 -5.81 -9.79 13.82
N ARG A 278 -5.72 -9.39 15.10
CA ARG A 278 -6.46 -10.06 16.18
C ARG A 278 -7.97 -9.91 16.03
N ILE A 279 -8.47 -8.72 15.70
CA ILE A 279 -9.90 -8.50 15.39
C ILE A 279 -10.31 -9.36 14.19
N GLY A 280 -9.49 -9.41 13.13
CA GLY A 280 -9.69 -10.26 11.96
C GLY A 280 -9.96 -11.72 12.33
N LYS A 281 -9.08 -12.29 13.16
CA LYS A 281 -9.21 -13.66 13.67
C LYS A 281 -10.46 -13.85 14.55
N GLU A 282 -10.69 -12.96 15.51
CA GLU A 282 -11.78 -13.12 16.48
C GLU A 282 -13.17 -12.91 15.88
N CYS A 283 -13.30 -11.97 14.93
CA CYS A 283 -14.56 -11.64 14.26
C CYS A 283 -14.75 -12.40 12.95
N ASN A 284 -13.79 -13.24 12.55
CA ASN A 284 -13.77 -13.98 11.30
C ASN A 284 -13.95 -13.07 10.06
N VAL A 285 -13.18 -12.00 9.99
CA VAL A 285 -13.14 -11.06 8.86
C VAL A 285 -11.77 -11.05 8.21
N ALA A 286 -11.72 -10.66 6.94
CA ALA A 286 -10.47 -10.64 6.19
C ALA A 286 -9.54 -9.53 6.68
N VAL A 287 -8.23 -9.78 6.55
CA VAL A 287 -7.19 -8.78 6.84
C VAL A 287 -6.21 -8.72 5.67
N ALA A 288 -6.09 -7.55 5.06
CA ALA A 288 -5.02 -7.23 4.13
C ALA A 288 -3.80 -6.78 4.96
N ASP A 289 -2.85 -7.69 5.19
CA ASP A 289 -1.67 -7.44 6.04
C ASP A 289 -0.54 -6.70 5.26
N VAL A 290 -0.80 -5.43 4.99
CA VAL A 290 0.14 -4.52 4.34
C VAL A 290 1.38 -4.28 5.19
N HIS A 291 1.22 -4.16 6.51
CA HIS A 291 2.32 -3.95 7.45
C HIS A 291 3.41 -5.03 7.30
N ARG A 292 3.01 -6.30 7.15
CA ARG A 292 3.94 -7.40 6.90
C ARG A 292 4.69 -7.22 5.58
N LEU A 293 3.98 -7.02 4.47
CA LEU A 293 4.58 -6.85 3.14
C LEU A 293 5.50 -5.62 3.08
N TRP A 294 5.09 -4.51 3.68
CA TRP A 294 5.89 -3.30 3.76
C TRP A 294 7.21 -3.54 4.50
N ASN A 295 7.16 -4.25 5.62
CA ASN A 295 8.36 -4.62 6.37
C ASN A 295 9.24 -5.63 5.62
N GLU A 296 8.68 -6.45 4.72
CA GLU A 296 9.45 -7.31 3.82
C GLU A 296 10.23 -6.51 2.78
N GLU A 297 9.67 -5.43 2.25
CA GLU A 297 10.37 -4.50 1.36
C GLU A 297 11.53 -3.80 2.07
N LEU A 298 11.29 -3.29 3.28
CA LEU A 298 12.34 -2.66 4.09
C LEU A 298 13.47 -3.64 4.42
N ARG A 299 13.14 -4.90 4.79
CA ARG A 299 14.13 -5.96 5.01
C ARG A 299 14.92 -6.35 3.75
N ALA A 300 14.32 -6.21 2.58
CA ALA A 300 15.02 -6.40 1.30
C ALA A 300 15.90 -5.21 0.89
N GLY A 301 15.96 -4.16 1.71
CA GLY A 301 16.85 -3.02 1.52
C GLY A 301 16.19 -1.82 0.85
N LYS A 302 14.86 -1.79 0.75
CA LYS A 302 14.14 -0.54 0.46
C LYS A 302 14.26 0.43 1.63
N THR A 303 14.20 1.71 1.31
CA THR A 303 14.19 2.78 2.31
C THR A 303 12.81 3.40 2.41
N HIS A 304 12.52 4.08 3.52
CA HIS A 304 11.25 4.79 3.69
C HIS A 304 11.08 5.86 2.60
N GLU A 305 12.16 6.53 2.22
CA GLU A 305 12.19 7.54 1.16
C GLU A 305 11.82 6.95 -0.21
N SER A 306 12.25 5.71 -0.48
CA SER A 306 11.90 5.03 -1.73
C SER A 306 10.44 4.60 -1.79
N LEU A 307 9.74 4.46 -0.67
CA LEU A 307 8.35 3.97 -0.62
C LEU A 307 7.32 5.08 -0.36
N LEU A 308 7.71 6.15 0.34
CA LEU A 308 6.82 7.23 0.78
C LEU A 308 7.00 8.49 -0.08
N LEU A 309 5.96 8.90 -0.80
CA LEU A 309 6.07 10.03 -1.73
C LEU A 309 6.10 11.39 -1.03
N ASN A 310 5.37 11.57 0.07
CA ASN A 310 5.43 12.78 0.87
C ASN A 310 6.59 12.77 1.90
N ASN A 311 7.42 11.72 1.86
CA ASN A 311 8.51 11.43 2.81
C ASN A 311 8.05 11.20 4.26
N ILE A 312 6.75 11.09 4.52
CA ILE A 312 6.18 11.04 5.87
C ILE A 312 5.42 9.74 6.09
N ASN A 313 4.37 9.49 5.31
CA ASN A 313 3.44 8.39 5.56
C ASN A 313 2.61 7.97 4.32
N HIS A 314 2.59 8.76 3.25
CA HIS A 314 1.80 8.41 2.08
C HIS A 314 2.66 7.58 1.11
N PRO A 315 2.20 6.37 0.74
CA PRO A 315 2.88 5.56 -0.25
C PRO A 315 2.90 6.25 -1.62
N ASN A 316 3.97 6.01 -2.39
CA ASN A 316 3.96 6.28 -3.82
C ASN A 316 3.25 5.14 -4.59
N ASP A 317 3.24 5.19 -5.92
CA ASP A 317 2.60 4.15 -6.74
C ASP A 317 3.10 2.71 -6.45
N TYR A 318 4.40 2.53 -6.18
CA TYR A 318 4.95 1.24 -5.76
C TYR A 318 4.43 0.84 -4.37
N GLY A 319 4.38 1.79 -3.44
CA GLY A 319 3.79 1.58 -2.12
C GLY A 319 2.31 1.20 -2.19
N HIS A 320 1.52 1.82 -3.08
CA HIS A 320 0.14 1.43 -3.32
C HIS A 320 0.02 0.02 -3.95
N ARG A 321 0.99 -0.39 -4.77
CA ARG A 321 1.09 -1.79 -5.24
C ARG A 321 1.30 -2.76 -4.07
N ILE A 322 2.14 -2.44 -3.08
CA ILE A 322 2.30 -3.27 -1.86
C ILE A 322 0.96 -3.42 -1.12
N TYR A 323 0.21 -2.33 -0.98
CA TYR A 323 -1.15 -2.39 -0.41
C TYR A 323 -2.04 -3.34 -1.22
N TYR A 324 -2.07 -3.19 -2.54
CA TYR A 324 -2.86 -4.04 -3.43
C TYR A 324 -2.46 -5.54 -3.33
N GLU A 325 -1.17 -5.84 -3.26
CA GLU A 325 -0.66 -7.21 -3.13
C GLU A 325 -1.17 -7.90 -1.85
N ALA A 326 -1.43 -7.15 -0.77
CA ALA A 326 -2.06 -7.68 0.44
C ALA A 326 -3.53 -8.08 0.25
N PHE A 327 -4.23 -7.51 -0.75
CA PHE A 327 -5.61 -7.85 -1.09
C PHE A 327 -5.71 -9.06 -2.03
N VAL A 328 -4.70 -9.30 -2.86
CA VAL A 328 -4.73 -10.34 -3.90
C VAL A 328 -5.08 -11.74 -3.36
N PRO A 329 -4.53 -12.21 -2.22
CA PRO A 329 -4.87 -13.51 -1.64
C PRO A 329 -6.32 -13.62 -1.14
N LEU A 330 -7.00 -12.48 -0.91
CA LEU A 330 -8.37 -12.43 -0.41
C LEU A 330 -9.40 -12.65 -1.53
N ILE A 331 -9.02 -12.41 -2.78
CA ILE A 331 -9.92 -12.53 -3.94
C ILE A 331 -10.38 -13.99 -4.10
N PRO A 332 -11.69 -14.26 -4.19
CA PRO A 332 -12.20 -15.62 -4.40
C PRO A 332 -11.62 -16.25 -5.68
N ALA A 333 -11.45 -17.57 -5.66
CA ALA A 333 -11.14 -18.30 -6.87
C ALA A 333 -12.30 -18.20 -7.88
N VAL A 334 -11.98 -18.14 -9.17
CA VAL A 334 -12.98 -18.24 -10.24
C VAL A 334 -13.58 -19.64 -10.19
N PRO A 335 -14.92 -19.80 -10.08
CA PRO A 335 -15.55 -21.11 -10.16
C PRO A 335 -15.12 -21.80 -11.46
N SER A 336 -14.50 -22.98 -11.36
CA SER A 336 -14.22 -23.77 -12.55
C SER A 336 -15.55 -24.16 -13.18
N ASN A 337 -15.89 -23.57 -14.32
CA ASN A 337 -17.00 -24.07 -15.13
C ASN A 337 -16.64 -25.51 -15.56
N SER A 338 -17.19 -26.49 -14.85
CA SER A 338 -17.30 -27.85 -15.36
C SER A 338 -18.11 -27.77 -16.65
N ARG A 339 -17.42 -27.82 -17.80
CA ARG A 339 -18.05 -27.98 -19.10
C ARG A 339 -18.70 -29.35 -19.21
#